data_AF-A0A7J3ZB95-F1
#
_entry.id   AF-A0A7J3ZB95-F1
#
_cell.length_a   1.000
_cell.length_b   1.000
_cell.length_c   1.000
_cell.angle_alpha   90.00
_cell.angle_beta   90.00
_cell.angle_gamma   90.00
#
_symmetry.space_group_name_H-M   'P 1'
#
loop_
_entity.id
_entity.type
_entity.pdbx_description
1 polymer ?
#
loop_
_entity_poly.entity_id
_entity_poly.type
_entity_poly.pdbx_seq_one_letter_code
_entity_poly.pdbx_strand_id
1 'polypeptide(L)'
;MDVDGVITIAVTGVLFLVLPFLAYLIGRAMSPPIDYPTKLERFESGNLPSGRGRGYFLMQYYPYLLLFIALESYVVLVLFIALSSIAGVIVNSLILILLSAIFIIPSFVYALRKAGVIDLWRAD
;
A
#
# COMPACT_ATOMS: atom_id res chain seq x y z
N MET A 1 -2.32 -7.17 30.74
CA MET A 1 -2.57 -6.27 29.59
C MET A 1 -2.15 -4.89 30.03
N ASP A 2 -1.32 -4.22 29.25
CA ASP A 2 -0.92 -2.83 29.51
C ASP A 2 -2.09 -1.91 29.14
N VAL A 3 -2.93 -1.62 30.13
CA VAL A 3 -4.16 -0.83 29.95
C VAL A 3 -3.82 0.59 29.48
N ASP A 4 -2.73 1.16 29.98
CA ASP A 4 -2.28 2.50 29.63
C ASP A 4 -1.80 2.56 28.18
N GLY A 5 -1.09 1.53 27.72
CA GLY A 5 -0.70 1.39 26.31
C GLY A 5 -1.91 1.29 25.37
N VAL A 6 -2.92 0.49 25.74
CA VAL A 6 -4.16 0.35 24.96
C VAL A 6 -4.93 1.68 24.89
N ILE A 7 -5.07 2.37 26.03
CA ILE A 7 -5.72 3.69 26.08
C ILE A 7 -4.97 4.69 25.20
N THR A 8 -3.63 4.69 25.28
CA THR A 8 -2.79 5.60 24.49
C THR A 8 -2.98 5.38 22.99
N ILE A 9 -2.96 4.12 22.52
CA ILE A 9 -3.17 3.78 21.11
C ILE A 9 -4.59 4.17 20.67
N ALA A 10 -5.60 3.88 21.48
CA ALA A 10 -6.99 4.19 21.16
C ALA A 10 -7.22 5.70 21.03
N VAL A 11 -6.77 6.49 22.02
CA VAL A 11 -6.89 7.95 22.00
C VAL A 11 -6.12 8.54 20.82
N THR A 12 -4.89 8.07 20.59
CA THR A 12 -4.07 8.55 19.47
C THR A 12 -4.74 8.24 18.13
N GLY A 13 -5.25 7.01 17.94
CA GLY A 13 -5.95 6.61 16.72
C GLY A 13 -7.19 7.45 16.45
N VAL A 14 -7.98 7.75 17.48
CA VAL A 14 -9.14 8.64 17.36
C VAL A 14 -8.71 10.05 16.95
N LEU A 15 -7.67 10.61 17.59
CA LEU A 15 -7.15 11.93 17.24
C LEU A 15 -6.66 11.99 15.78
N PHE A 16 -5.99 10.96 15.29
CA PHE A 16 -5.53 10.88 13.89
C PHE A 16 -6.68 10.90 12.87
N LEU A 17 -7.89 10.47 13.23
CA LEU A 17 -9.06 10.52 12.36
C LEU A 17 -9.81 11.85 12.51
N VAL A 18 -9.94 12.35 13.75
CA VAL A 18 -10.69 13.57 14.06
C VAL A 18 -9.98 14.81 13.52
N LEU A 19 -8.65 14.90 13.66
CA LEU A 19 -7.90 16.10 13.27
C LEU A 19 -7.97 16.40 11.76
N PRO A 20 -7.74 15.45 10.82
CA PRO A 20 -7.90 15.70 9.40
C PRO A 20 -9.34 16.04 9.00
N PHE A 21 -10.31 15.42 9.67
CA PHE A 21 -11.72 15.70 9.43
C PHE A 21 -12.09 17.13 9.85
N LEU A 22 -11.64 17.58 11.03
CA LEU A 22 -11.80 18.97 11.48
C LEU A 22 -11.07 19.94 10.54
N ALA A 23 -9.86 19.62 10.11
CA ALA A 23 -9.11 20.44 9.15
C ALA A 23 -9.87 20.57 7.82
N TYR A 24 -10.47 19.48 7.33
CA TYR A 24 -11.35 19.49 6.15
C TYR A 24 -12.57 20.40 6.36
N LEU A 25 -13.25 20.30 7.51
CA LEU A 25 -14.41 21.14 7.81
C LEU A 25 -14.06 22.63 7.88
N ILE A 26 -12.96 22.97 8.56
CA ILE A 26 -12.45 24.36 8.63
C ILE A 26 -12.09 24.85 7.23
N GLY A 27 -11.33 24.07 6.46
CA GLY A 27 -10.95 24.42 5.09
C GLY A 27 -12.17 24.64 4.19
N ARG A 28 -13.20 23.80 4.33
CA ARG A 28 -14.47 23.95 3.60
C ARG A 28 -15.25 25.19 4.04
N ALA A 29 -15.30 25.49 5.34
CA ALA A 29 -16.02 26.66 5.87
C ALA A 29 -15.35 27.99 5.50
N MET A 30 -14.01 28.00 5.37
CA MET A 30 -13.24 29.18 4.96
C MET A 30 -13.10 29.33 3.43
N SER A 31 -13.45 28.30 2.66
CA SER A 31 -13.33 28.34 1.20
C SER A 31 -14.34 29.30 0.58
N PRO A 32 -13.93 30.14 -0.40
CA PRO A 32 -14.86 30.99 -1.13
C PRO A 32 -15.85 30.13 -1.95
N PRO A 33 -17.12 30.52 -2.08
CA PRO A 33 -18.17 29.74 -2.75
C PRO A 33 -18.13 29.85 -4.29
N ILE A 34 -16.96 30.06 -4.88
CA ILE A 34 -16.84 30.35 -6.31
C ILE A 34 -16.88 29.05 -7.12
N ASP A 35 -18.08 28.68 -7.55
CA ASP A 35 -18.33 27.53 -8.42
C ASP A 35 -18.46 27.97 -9.89
N TYR A 36 -17.38 27.81 -10.65
CA TYR A 36 -17.44 27.88 -12.11
C TYR A 36 -17.69 26.48 -12.67
N PRO A 37 -18.53 26.32 -13.70
CA PRO A 37 -18.80 25.00 -14.29
C PRO A 37 -17.52 24.31 -14.79
N THR A 38 -16.55 25.08 -15.29
CA THR A 38 -15.25 24.59 -15.75
C THR A 38 -14.33 24.06 -14.64
N LYS A 39 -14.56 24.44 -13.37
CA LYS A 39 -13.80 23.87 -12.23
C LYS A 39 -14.19 22.42 -11.94
N LEU A 40 -15.39 22.01 -12.36
CA LEU A 40 -15.91 20.65 -12.18
C LEU A 40 -15.54 19.73 -13.35
N GLU A 41 -15.06 20.30 -14.46
CA GLU A 41 -14.60 19.58 -15.62
C GLU A 41 -13.23 18.92 -15.37
N ARG A 42 -12.93 17.86 -16.14
CA ARG A 42 -11.64 17.19 -16.05
C ARG A 42 -10.54 18.12 -16.55
N PHE A 43 -9.40 18.10 -15.86
CA PHE A 43 -8.22 18.82 -16.30
C PHE A 43 -7.65 18.19 -17.57
N GLU A 44 -7.64 18.96 -18.67
CA GLU A 44 -7.15 18.55 -19.99
C GLU A 44 -6.17 19.60 -20.55
N SER A 45 -5.26 20.11 -19.70
CA SER A 45 -4.23 21.10 -20.07
C SER A 45 -4.78 22.36 -20.79
N GLY A 46 -5.96 22.82 -20.39
CA GLY A 46 -6.64 23.98 -20.96
C GLY A 46 -7.52 23.69 -22.17
N ASN A 47 -7.57 22.45 -22.66
CA ASN A 47 -8.54 22.02 -23.65
C ASN A 47 -9.88 21.67 -22.99
N LEU A 48 -10.96 21.84 -23.75
CA LEU A 48 -12.27 21.32 -23.35
C LEU A 48 -12.20 19.79 -23.30
N PRO A 49 -12.67 19.16 -22.22
CA PRO A 49 -12.63 17.71 -22.09
C PRO A 49 -13.44 17.06 -23.19
N SER A 50 -12.78 16.24 -24.00
CA SER A 50 -13.40 15.60 -25.16
C SER A 50 -12.95 14.15 -25.29
N GLY A 51 -13.89 13.30 -25.73
CA GLY A 51 -13.65 11.88 -25.93
C GLY A 51 -13.84 11.03 -24.67
N ARG A 52 -13.58 9.72 -24.84
CA ARG A 52 -13.56 8.76 -23.75
C ARG A 52 -12.14 8.69 -23.20
N GLY A 53 -11.99 8.85 -21.89
CA GLY A 53 -10.75 8.50 -21.21
C GLY A 53 -10.39 7.06 -21.58
N ARG A 54 -9.18 6.85 -22.11
CA ARG A 54 -8.71 5.51 -22.47
C ARG A 54 -8.84 4.63 -21.23
N GLY A 55 -9.71 3.63 -21.33
CA GLY A 55 -10.08 2.75 -20.22
C GLY A 55 -8.84 2.08 -19.63
N TYR A 56 -8.82 2.08 -18.31
CA TYR A 56 -7.75 1.60 -17.45
C TYR A 56 -7.28 0.20 -17.82
N PHE A 57 -6.05 0.06 -18.33
CA PHE A 57 -5.29 -1.18 -18.17
C PHE A 57 -4.74 -1.25 -16.73
N LEU A 58 -5.64 -1.18 -15.75
CA LEU A 58 -5.37 -1.41 -14.32
C LEU A 58 -4.65 -2.76 -14.10
N MET A 59 -4.86 -3.68 -15.03
CA MET A 59 -4.27 -5.01 -15.02
C MET A 59 -2.73 -5.02 -15.14
N GLN A 60 -2.10 -3.94 -15.62
CA GLN A 60 -0.63 -3.83 -15.60
C GLN A 60 -0.06 -3.80 -14.17
N TYR A 61 -0.81 -3.26 -13.20
CA TYR A 61 -0.37 -3.21 -11.80
C TYR A 61 -0.80 -4.44 -11.00
N TYR A 62 -1.78 -5.19 -11.49
CA TYR A 62 -2.27 -6.41 -10.87
C TYR A 62 -1.17 -7.42 -10.47
N PRO A 63 -0.19 -7.77 -11.33
CA PRO A 63 0.86 -8.70 -10.92
C PRO A 63 1.74 -8.18 -9.79
N TYR A 64 1.96 -6.86 -9.71
CA TYR A 64 2.72 -6.26 -8.62
C TYR A 64 1.94 -6.30 -7.30
N LEU A 65 0.61 -6.20 -7.34
CA LEU A 65 -0.24 -6.41 -6.16
C LEU A 65 -0.18 -7.87 -5.68
N LEU A 66 -0.20 -8.84 -6.61
CA LEU A 66 -0.04 -10.25 -6.26
C LEU A 66 1.33 -10.54 -5.62
N LEU A 67 2.39 -9.98 -6.20
CA LEU A 67 3.75 -10.06 -5.65
C LEU A 67 3.82 -9.47 -4.25
N PHE A 68 3.21 -8.30 -4.04
CA PHE A 68 3.17 -7.63 -2.75
C PHE A 68 2.48 -8.48 -1.68
N ILE A 69 1.27 -8.97 -1.94
CA ILE A 69 0.51 -9.78 -0.99
C ILE A 69 1.25 -11.08 -0.65
N ALA A 70 1.81 -11.74 -1.66
CA ALA A 70 2.59 -12.96 -1.45
C ALA A 70 3.84 -12.70 -0.60
N LEU A 71 4.59 -11.63 -0.89
CA LEU A 71 5.81 -11.28 -0.16
C LEU A 71 5.53 -10.75 1.25
N GLU A 72 4.43 -10.02 1.45
CA GLU A 72 4.03 -9.48 2.76
C GLU A 72 3.92 -10.60 3.80
N SER A 73 3.23 -11.69 3.47
CA SER A 73 3.09 -12.84 4.36
C SER A 73 4.44 -13.45 4.76
N TYR A 74 5.39 -13.51 3.82
CA TYR A 74 6.76 -13.95 4.09
C TYR A 74 7.52 -13.00 5.01
N VAL A 75 7.44 -11.69 4.76
CA VAL A 75 8.10 -10.67 5.59
C VAL A 75 7.58 -10.72 7.03
N VAL A 76 6.26 -10.88 7.22
CA VAL A 76 5.64 -11.04 8.54
C VAL A 76 6.23 -12.25 9.27
N LEU A 77 6.37 -13.40 8.59
CA LEU A 77 7.00 -14.59 9.18
C LEU A 77 8.46 -14.35 9.57
N VAL A 78 9.24 -13.69 8.71
CA VAL A 78 10.64 -13.32 9.01
C VAL A 78 10.72 -12.41 10.24
N LEU A 79 9.81 -11.44 10.37
CA LEU A 79 9.75 -10.55 11.54
C LEU A 79 9.46 -11.33 12.82
N PHE A 80 8.51 -12.27 12.80
CA PHE A 80 8.22 -13.10 13.97
C PHE A 80 9.42 -13.96 14.39
N ILE A 81 10.10 -14.59 13.43
CA ILE A 81 11.31 -15.38 13.70
C ILE A 81 12.42 -14.47 14.26
N ALA A 82 12.64 -13.30 13.66
CA ALA A 82 13.64 -12.35 14.11
C ALA A 82 13.36 -11.84 15.55
N LEU A 83 12.11 -11.54 15.89
CA LEU A 83 11.72 -11.14 17.25
C LEU A 83 11.92 -12.28 18.26
N SER A 84 11.64 -13.53 17.87
CA SER A 84 11.86 -14.71 18.73
C SER A 84 13.33 -14.98 19.01
N SER A 85 14.23 -14.54 18.12
CA SER A 85 15.68 -14.77 18.23
C SER A 85 16.32 -14.07 19.43
N ILE A 86 15.67 -13.04 19.97
CA ILE A 86 16.07 -12.32 21.19
C ILE A 86 16.07 -13.26 22.42
N ALA A 87 15.34 -14.38 22.38
CA ALA A 87 15.25 -15.38 23.44
C ALA A 87 16.44 -16.39 23.48
N GLY A 88 17.59 -16.05 22.88
CA GLY A 88 18.83 -16.86 22.94
C GLY A 88 18.99 -17.92 21.84
N VAL A 89 18.09 -17.94 20.84
CA VAL A 89 18.09 -18.93 19.73
C VAL A 89 18.50 -18.26 18.41
N ILE A 90 19.49 -17.38 18.47
CA ILE A 90 19.87 -16.48 17.37
C ILE A 90 20.37 -17.26 16.15
N VAL A 91 21.27 -18.23 16.36
CA VAL A 91 21.91 -18.97 15.27
C VAL A 91 20.89 -19.77 14.47
N ASN A 92 19.97 -20.49 15.12
CA ASN A 92 18.95 -21.28 14.42
C ASN A 92 17.94 -20.37 13.70
N SER A 93 17.59 -19.23 14.29
CA SER A 93 16.71 -18.25 13.67
C SER A 93 17.32 -17.65 12.40
N LEU A 94 18.62 -17.31 12.44
CA LEU A 94 19.35 -16.84 11.26
C LEU A 94 19.44 -17.91 10.18
N ILE A 95 19.73 -19.16 10.55
CA ILE A 95 19.76 -20.29 9.61
C ILE A 95 18.41 -20.45 8.92
N LEU A 96 17.30 -20.40 9.67
CA LEU A 96 15.95 -20.52 9.12
C LEU A 96 15.62 -19.37 8.15
N ILE A 97 15.94 -18.12 8.50
CA ILE A 97 15.73 -16.96 7.62
C ILE A 97 16.56 -17.07 6.35
N LEU A 98 17.83 -17.49 6.45
CA LEU A 98 18.71 -17.67 5.29
C LEU A 98 18.21 -18.79 4.39
N LEU A 99 17.83 -19.93 4.96
CA LEU A 99 17.25 -21.05 4.21
C LEU A 99 15.96 -20.64 3.51
N SER A 100 15.05 -19.94 4.19
CA SER A 100 13.81 -19.48 3.57
C SER A 100 14.06 -18.46 2.46
N ALA A 101 15.04 -17.58 2.63
CA ALA A 101 15.41 -16.59 1.62
C ALA A 101 15.94 -17.26 0.34
N ILE A 102 16.70 -18.35 0.45
CA ILE A 102 17.20 -19.12 -0.70
C ILE A 102 16.04 -19.64 -1.57
N PHE A 103 14.90 -20.01 -0.99
CA PHE A 103 13.74 -20.48 -1.75
C PHE A 103 12.86 -19.34 -2.28
N ILE A 104 12.67 -18.30 -1.48
CA ILE A 104 11.74 -17.21 -1.80
C ILE A 104 12.34 -16.22 -2.80
N ILE A 105 13.62 -15.84 -2.66
CA ILE A 105 14.25 -14.82 -3.52
C ILE A 105 14.23 -15.23 -5.01
N PRO A 106 14.61 -16.45 -5.42
CA PRO A 106 14.56 -16.85 -6.82
C PRO A 106 13.14 -16.85 -7.38
N SER A 107 12.17 -17.35 -6.61
CA SER A 107 10.75 -17.34 -6.94
C SER A 107 10.22 -15.92 -7.15
N PHE A 108 10.60 -15.00 -6.27
CA PHE A 108 10.23 -13.59 -6.34
C PHE A 108 10.86 -12.89 -7.56
N VAL A 109 12.15 -13.12 -7.81
CA VAL A 109 12.85 -12.57 -9.00
C VAL A 109 12.22 -13.07 -10.29
N TYR A 110 11.86 -14.35 -10.36
CA TYR A 110 11.16 -14.91 -11.50
C TYR A 110 9.81 -14.23 -11.71
N ALA A 111 9.01 -14.12 -10.65
CA ALA A 111 7.69 -13.52 -10.72
C ALA A 111 7.74 -12.02 -11.05
N LEU A 112 8.74 -11.27 -10.57
CA LEU A 112 8.98 -9.88 -10.95
C LEU A 112 9.28 -9.73 -12.45
N ARG A 113 10.10 -10.63 -13.01
CA ARG A 113 10.37 -10.64 -14.46
C ARG A 113 9.09 -10.89 -15.27
N LYS A 114 8.19 -11.74 -14.78
CA LYS A 114 6.90 -12.03 -15.43
C LYS A 114 5.87 -10.91 -15.24
N ALA A 115 5.91 -10.19 -14.12
CA ALA A 115 5.06 -9.03 -13.87
C ALA A 115 5.29 -7.90 -14.89
N GLY A 116 6.53 -7.74 -15.37
CA GLY A 116 6.88 -6.74 -16.39
C GLY A 116 6.40 -7.06 -17.80
N VAL A 117 5.94 -8.29 -18.08
CA VAL A 117 5.48 -8.69 -19.42
C VAL A 117 4.00 -8.35 -19.56
N ILE A 118 3.71 -7.15 -20.06
CA ILE A 118 2.35 -6.60 -20.15
C ILE A 118 1.37 -7.57 -20.82
N ASP A 119 1.81 -8.30 -21.85
CA ASP A 119 0.96 -9.21 -22.64
C ASP A 119 0.37 -10.37 -21.81
N LEU A 120 1.02 -10.76 -20.69
CA LEU A 120 0.48 -11.77 -19.77
C LEU A 120 -0.67 -11.23 -18.90
N TRP A 121 -0.84 -9.92 -18.85
CA TRP A 121 -1.76 -9.23 -17.94
C TRP A 121 -2.77 -8.37 -18.69
N ARG A 122 -2.85 -8.51 -20.02
CA ARG A 122 -3.95 -7.88 -20.77
C ARG A 122 -5.21 -8.71 -20.53
N ALA A 123 -6.29 -8.05 -20.14
CA ALA A 123 -7.62 -8.63 -20.29
C ALA A 123 -8.04 -8.32 -21.72
N ASP A 124 -8.05 -9.35 -22.57
CA ASP A 124 -8.55 -9.26 -23.95
C ASP A 124 -10.06 -8.95 -23.98
#